data_AF-L5LKK5-F1
#
_entry.id   AF-L5LKK5-F1
#
_cell.length_a   1.000
_cell.length_b   1.000
_cell.length_c   1.000
_cell.angle_alpha   90.00
_cell.angle_beta   90.00
_cell.angle_gamma   90.00
#
_symmetry.space_group_name_H-M   'P 1'
#
loop_
_entity.id
_entity.type
_entity.pdbx_description
1 polymer ?
#
loop_
_entity_poly.entity_id
_entity_poly.type
_entity_poly.pdbx_seq_one_letter_code
_entity_poly.pdbx_strand_id
1 'polypeptide(L)'
;MGAAGAARLHGLFATYKPPGLHWKHLRDTVELQLLKGLNAGKPPAPEQRVRFLLGPVEGGEEKELTLTATSVPTLTNHPLVRGPAFTSLKIGVGHRLDAQASGVLVLGVGQGRSLLTDMYHAHLTKDYTVRGLLGKATDDFREDGRLVEKTTYDHVTREKLDRILAVIQGSHQKALVTYSNLDLQTQEAYEMAVKGLIRPMNKSPMLITGVRCLHFAPPEFLLEVQCMHETQKQLRRLVHEIGLELKTTAVCSHVRRTRDGFFTLEDALLRTQWDLHSIQDAIQVAAPRVAAELEKNLRLGLGTQQLHGPGWHGDNEGPSPALESWTAGG
;
A
#
# COMPACT_ATOMS: atom_id res chain seq x y z
N MET A 1 -7.08 22.53 19.35
CA MET A 1 -6.83 21.69 18.15
C MET A 1 -7.64 20.38 18.11
N GLY A 2 -8.51 20.07 19.08
CA GLY A 2 -9.07 18.72 19.29
C GLY A 2 -10.15 18.20 18.32
N ALA A 3 -10.65 18.99 17.36
CA ALA A 3 -11.61 18.51 16.34
C ALA A 3 -11.15 18.85 14.91
N ALA A 4 -10.61 20.06 14.70
CA ALA A 4 -10.03 20.49 13.42
C ALA A 4 -8.80 19.64 13.00
N GLY A 5 -8.02 19.13 13.96
CA GLY A 5 -6.88 18.26 13.66
C GLY A 5 -7.30 16.88 13.13
N ALA A 6 -8.40 16.32 13.64
CA ALA A 6 -8.94 15.04 13.15
C ALA A 6 -9.55 15.17 11.75
N ALA A 7 -10.21 16.29 11.45
CA ALA A 7 -10.80 16.56 10.13
C ALA A 7 -9.75 16.61 9.01
N ARG A 8 -8.50 16.97 9.33
CA ARG A 8 -7.37 17.01 8.38
C ARG A 8 -6.65 15.67 8.21
N LEU A 9 -7.06 14.61 8.93
CA LEU A 9 -6.48 13.26 8.86
C LEU A 9 -7.30 12.32 7.97
N HIS A 10 -7.62 12.77 6.76
CA HIS A 10 -8.35 11.99 5.78
C HIS A 10 -7.63 12.02 4.44
N GLY A 11 -6.95 10.92 4.11
CA GLY A 11 -6.24 10.82 2.84
C GLY A 11 -5.12 9.78 2.84
N LEU A 12 -4.34 9.81 1.77
CA LEU A 12 -3.19 8.95 1.56
C LEU A 12 -1.90 9.69 1.86
N PHE A 13 -0.93 8.96 2.40
CA PHE A 13 0.44 9.43 2.58
C PHE A 13 1.41 8.25 2.46
N ALA A 14 2.67 8.54 2.15
CA ALA A 14 3.72 7.55 2.07
C ALA A 14 4.61 7.58 3.31
N THR A 15 5.08 6.41 3.71
CA THR A 15 6.10 6.23 4.74
C THR A 15 7.25 5.42 4.20
N TYR A 16 8.47 5.65 4.68
CA TYR A 16 9.59 4.79 4.38
C TYR A 16 9.63 3.63 5.39
N LYS A 17 9.43 2.41 4.90
CA LYS A 17 9.60 1.19 5.69
C LYS A 17 11.07 0.72 5.61
N PRO A 18 11.82 0.68 6.72
CA PRO A 18 13.15 0.09 6.73
C PRO A 18 13.11 -1.44 6.60
N PRO A 19 14.21 -2.08 6.14
CA PRO A 19 14.34 -3.54 6.18
C PRO A 19 14.31 -4.04 7.64
N GLY A 20 13.82 -5.26 7.85
CA GLY A 20 13.65 -5.88 9.18
C GLY A 20 12.38 -5.46 9.94
N LEU A 21 11.78 -4.30 9.65
CA LEU A 21 10.56 -3.85 10.32
C LEU A 21 9.31 -4.46 9.67
N HIS A 22 8.47 -5.19 10.40
CA HIS A 22 7.20 -5.68 9.84
C HIS A 22 6.21 -4.53 9.62
N TRP A 23 5.47 -4.53 8.50
CA TRP A 23 4.55 -3.43 8.14
C TRP A 23 3.45 -3.16 9.19
N LYS A 24 3.02 -4.20 9.92
CA LYS A 24 2.06 -4.06 11.04
C LYS A 24 2.62 -3.15 12.13
N HIS A 25 3.85 -3.41 12.58
CA HIS A 25 4.49 -2.59 13.62
C HIS A 25 4.67 -1.14 13.16
N LEU A 26 4.99 -0.92 11.88
CA LEU A 26 5.05 0.42 11.30
C LEU A 26 3.68 1.12 11.41
N ARG A 27 2.62 0.48 10.92
CA ARG A 27 1.24 1.02 10.99
C ARG A 27 0.85 1.33 12.44
N ASP A 28 1.11 0.42 13.36
CA ASP A 28 0.73 0.56 14.78
C ASP A 28 1.52 1.70 15.45
N THR A 29 2.79 1.86 15.08
CA THR A 29 3.61 2.99 15.55
C THR A 29 3.04 4.32 15.02
N VAL A 30 2.66 4.37 13.75
CA VAL A 30 2.05 5.56 13.15
C VAL A 30 0.72 5.89 13.83
N GLU A 31 -0.14 4.90 14.06
CA GLU A 31 -1.40 5.08 14.80
C GLU A 31 -1.15 5.67 16.19
N LEU A 32 -0.20 5.10 16.93
CA LEU A 32 0.17 5.55 18.27
C LEU A 32 0.63 7.02 18.26
N GLN A 33 1.48 7.42 17.31
CA GLN A 33 1.98 8.79 17.22
C GLN A 33 0.88 9.78 16.82
N LEU A 34 -0.01 9.40 15.91
CA LEU A 34 -1.18 10.21 15.55
C LEU A 34 -2.11 10.40 16.75
N LEU A 35 -2.42 9.32 17.49
CA LEU A 35 -3.21 9.40 18.71
C LEU A 35 -2.55 10.29 19.77
N LYS A 36 -1.23 10.17 19.95
CA LYS A 36 -0.47 11.03 20.86
C LYS A 36 -0.59 12.51 20.46
N GLY A 37 -0.41 12.82 19.17
CA GLY A 37 -0.52 14.19 18.65
C GLY A 37 -1.94 14.75 18.80
N LEU A 38 -2.97 13.96 18.50
CA LEU A 38 -4.37 14.39 18.61
C LEU A 38 -4.78 14.68 20.06
N ASN A 39 -4.27 13.90 21.00
CA ASN A 39 -4.55 14.04 22.42
C ASN A 39 -3.62 15.03 23.17
N ALA A 40 -2.59 15.57 22.51
CA ALA A 40 -1.63 16.50 23.14
C ALA A 40 -2.23 17.90 23.42
N GLY A 41 -3.37 18.24 22.82
CA GLY A 41 -4.02 19.54 23.02
C GLY A 41 -4.59 19.72 24.42
N LYS A 42 -4.63 20.98 24.90
CA LYS A 42 -5.27 21.31 26.18
C LYS A 42 -6.75 20.88 26.16
N PRO A 43 -7.25 20.15 27.18
CA PRO A 43 -8.64 19.77 27.25
C PRO A 43 -9.54 21.01 27.37
N PRO A 44 -10.79 20.93 26.86
CA PRO A 44 -11.75 22.02 27.06
C PRO A 44 -11.98 22.26 28.55
N ALA A 45 -12.30 23.51 28.91
CA ALA A 45 -12.66 23.84 30.28
C ALA A 45 -13.89 23.03 30.71
N PRO A 46 -13.94 22.53 31.96
CA PRO A 46 -15.07 21.74 32.43
C PRO A 46 -16.36 22.58 32.42
N GLU A 47 -17.42 21.98 31.91
CA GLU A 47 -18.76 22.58 31.91
C GLU A 47 -19.22 22.85 33.34
N GLN A 48 -19.81 24.01 33.57
CA GLN A 48 -20.34 24.36 34.87
C GLN A 48 -21.76 23.80 35.00
N ARG A 49 -22.07 23.16 36.13
CA ARG A 49 -23.45 22.82 36.49
C ARG A 49 -23.82 23.45 37.82
N VAL A 50 -25.06 23.90 37.93
CA VAL A 50 -25.60 24.36 39.21
C VAL A 50 -25.90 23.14 40.08
N ARG A 51 -25.39 23.14 41.31
CA ARG A 51 -25.77 22.20 42.37
C ARG A 51 -26.28 22.96 43.58
N PHE A 52 -27.31 22.43 44.20
CA PHE A 52 -27.80 22.92 45.47
C PHE A 52 -27.02 22.25 46.60
N LEU A 53 -26.22 23.02 47.33
CA LEU A 53 -25.38 22.53 48.42
C LEU A 53 -25.94 23.03 49.75
N LEU A 54 -25.97 22.15 50.75
CA LEU A 54 -26.34 22.51 52.12
C LEU A 54 -25.12 23.09 52.82
N GLY A 55 -25.23 24.32 53.30
CA GLY A 55 -24.18 25.00 54.07
C GLY A 55 -24.74 25.56 55.39
N PRO A 56 -23.89 25.71 56.42
CA PRO A 56 -24.27 26.35 57.68
C PRO A 56 -24.58 27.83 57.46
N VAL A 57 -25.57 28.35 58.18
CA VAL A 57 -25.89 29.78 58.18
C VAL A 57 -24.76 30.54 58.87
N GLU A 58 -24.17 31.53 58.18
CA GLU A 58 -23.20 32.42 58.81
C GLU A 58 -23.89 33.25 59.91
N GLY A 59 -23.59 32.91 61.18
CA GLY A 59 -23.99 33.69 62.35
C GLY A 59 -25.15 33.14 63.20
N GLY A 60 -25.64 31.91 62.97
CA GLY A 60 -26.70 31.28 63.77
C GLY A 60 -26.17 30.24 64.77
N GLU A 61 -26.63 30.29 66.03
CA GLU A 61 -26.26 29.33 67.10
C GLU A 61 -26.93 27.94 66.94
N GLU A 62 -27.85 27.77 65.99
CA GLU A 62 -28.50 26.50 65.67
C GLU A 62 -27.99 25.94 64.32
N LYS A 63 -27.89 24.60 64.23
CA LYS A 63 -27.48 23.84 63.03
C LYS A 63 -28.53 23.90 61.90
N GLU A 64 -29.01 25.09 61.56
CA GLU A 64 -29.87 25.29 60.40
C GLU A 64 -29.02 25.22 59.12
N LEU A 65 -29.40 24.34 58.19
CA LEU A 65 -28.72 24.18 56.91
C LEU A 65 -29.50 24.94 55.84
N THR A 66 -28.86 25.92 55.22
CA THR A 66 -29.43 26.62 54.06
C THR A 66 -28.99 25.97 52.76
N LEU A 67 -29.93 25.87 51.82
CA LEU A 67 -29.68 25.34 50.48
C LEU A 67 -29.20 26.46 49.56
N THR A 68 -27.93 26.45 49.18
CA THR A 68 -27.33 27.46 48.28
C THR A 68 -27.13 26.89 46.88
N ALA A 69 -27.56 27.61 45.86
CA ALA A 69 -27.27 27.28 44.48
C ALA A 69 -25.81 27.66 44.15
N THR A 70 -24.94 26.66 43.99
CA THR A 70 -23.51 26.85 43.71
C THR A 70 -23.17 26.29 42.34
N SER A 71 -22.47 27.08 41.53
CA SER A 71 -21.91 26.63 40.26
C SER A 71 -20.67 25.78 40.52
N VAL A 72 -20.67 24.52 40.09
CA VAL A 72 -19.55 23.59 40.26
C VAL A 72 -19.12 23.00 38.92
N PRO A 73 -17.81 22.78 38.70
CA PRO A 73 -17.31 22.16 37.47
C PRO A 73 -17.76 20.70 37.38
N THR A 74 -18.20 20.31 36.18
CA THR A 74 -18.56 18.93 35.84
C THR A 74 -17.35 18.24 35.23
N LEU A 75 -16.81 17.25 35.96
CA LEU A 75 -15.62 16.50 35.54
C LEU A 75 -15.94 15.27 34.66
N THR A 76 -17.22 15.04 34.31
CA THR A 76 -17.66 13.85 33.54
C THR A 76 -16.91 13.69 32.22
N ASN A 77 -16.57 14.80 31.56
CA ASN A 77 -15.83 14.82 30.30
C ASN A 77 -14.33 15.10 30.48
N HIS A 78 -13.84 15.18 31.73
CA HIS A 78 -12.45 15.46 32.01
C HIS A 78 -11.55 14.26 31.60
N PRO A 79 -10.38 14.46 30.96
CA PRO A 79 -9.54 13.37 30.49
C PRO A 79 -9.09 12.38 31.58
N LEU A 80 -8.90 12.85 32.82
CA LEU A 80 -8.55 11.98 33.96
C LEU A 80 -9.69 11.04 34.37
N VAL A 81 -10.93 11.36 34.00
CA VAL A 81 -12.12 10.53 34.31
C VAL A 81 -12.47 9.64 33.11
N ARG A 82 -12.52 10.24 31.91
CA ARG A 82 -13.00 9.56 30.70
C ARG A 82 -11.90 8.89 29.88
N GLY A 83 -10.64 9.21 30.15
CA GLY A 83 -9.51 8.83 29.31
C GLY A 83 -9.28 9.79 28.13
N PRO A 84 -8.36 9.44 27.20
CA PRO A 84 -8.05 10.27 26.04
C PRO A 84 -9.27 10.41 25.11
N ALA A 85 -9.37 11.56 24.44
CA ALA A 85 -10.46 11.85 23.50
C ALA A 85 -10.43 10.92 22.27
N PHE A 86 -9.22 10.54 21.84
CA PHE A 86 -9.00 9.62 20.73
C PHE A 86 -8.31 8.36 21.24
N THR A 87 -8.92 7.19 21.01
CA THR A 87 -8.41 5.89 21.47
C THR A 87 -8.00 4.97 20.32
N SER A 88 -8.53 5.18 19.11
CA SER A 88 -8.21 4.40 17.92
C SER A 88 -8.38 5.25 16.65
N LEU A 89 -7.64 4.88 15.60
CA LEU A 89 -7.76 5.48 14.28
C LEU A 89 -7.92 4.39 13.22
N LYS A 90 -8.73 4.70 12.21
CA LYS A 90 -8.91 3.81 11.07
C LYS A 90 -7.74 4.00 10.10
N ILE A 91 -6.68 3.20 10.23
CA ILE A 91 -5.52 3.21 9.32
C ILE A 91 -5.50 1.96 8.44
N GLY A 92 -5.53 2.17 7.13
CA GLY A 92 -5.32 1.16 6.10
C GLY A 92 -3.88 1.15 5.60
N VAL A 93 -3.47 0.01 5.05
CA VAL A 93 -2.16 -0.20 4.43
C VAL A 93 -2.40 -0.61 2.99
N GLY A 94 -1.71 0.03 2.05
CA GLY A 94 -1.73 -0.35 0.64
C GLY A 94 -0.98 -1.66 0.37
N HIS A 95 -0.31 -1.74 -0.78
CA HIS A 95 0.47 -2.92 -1.14
C HIS A 95 1.57 -3.17 -0.10
N ARG A 96 1.47 -4.29 0.60
CA ARG A 96 2.32 -4.63 1.74
C ARG A 96 3.74 -4.98 1.27
N LEU A 97 4.72 -4.54 2.04
CA LEU A 97 6.10 -5.00 1.95
C LEU A 97 6.35 -6.06 3.02
N ASP A 98 7.02 -7.16 2.67
CA ASP A 98 7.47 -8.13 3.66
C ASP A 98 8.53 -7.53 4.61
N ALA A 99 8.89 -8.27 5.65
CA ALA A 99 9.78 -7.75 6.69
C ALA A 99 11.14 -7.30 6.12
N GLN A 100 11.73 -8.07 5.20
CA GLN A 100 13.06 -7.81 4.65
C GLN A 100 13.07 -6.75 3.54
N ALA A 101 11.95 -6.58 2.83
CA ALA A 101 11.83 -5.53 1.84
C ALA A 101 11.80 -4.14 2.49
N SER A 102 12.29 -3.13 1.79
CA SER A 102 12.29 -1.75 2.27
C SER A 102 11.64 -0.80 1.26
N GLY A 103 11.47 0.46 1.64
CA GLY A 103 11.03 1.51 0.72
C GLY A 103 9.63 2.05 0.98
N VAL A 104 9.04 2.61 -0.06
CA VAL A 104 7.75 3.32 0.00
C VAL A 104 6.65 2.38 0.48
N LEU A 105 5.91 2.76 1.53
CA LEU A 105 4.71 2.08 2.01
C LEU A 105 3.58 3.10 2.16
N VAL A 106 2.55 2.96 1.32
CA VAL A 106 1.40 3.87 1.32
C VAL A 106 0.41 3.46 2.41
N LEU A 107 0.01 4.45 3.20
CA LEU A 107 -0.98 4.33 4.27
C LEU A 107 -2.16 5.26 3.99
N GLY A 108 -3.34 4.88 4.48
CA GLY A 108 -4.55 5.68 4.36
C GLY A 108 -5.22 5.87 5.72
N VAL A 109 -5.48 7.10 6.13
CA VAL A 109 -6.19 7.41 7.39
C VAL A 109 -7.64 7.80 7.11
N GLY A 110 -8.57 7.28 7.90
CA GLY A 110 -9.99 7.59 7.79
C GLY A 110 -10.54 7.24 6.41
N GLN A 111 -11.08 8.24 5.70
CA GLN A 111 -11.61 8.06 4.34
C GLN A 111 -10.53 7.72 3.30
N GLY A 112 -9.25 8.00 3.58
CA GLY A 112 -8.15 7.59 2.72
C GLY A 112 -8.02 6.08 2.54
N ARG A 113 -8.67 5.28 3.40
CA ARG A 113 -8.75 3.82 3.22
C ARG A 113 -9.49 3.41 1.94
N SER A 114 -10.51 4.17 1.53
CA SER A 114 -11.21 3.91 0.27
C SER A 114 -10.28 4.16 -0.91
N LEU A 115 -9.49 5.25 -0.84
CA LEU A 115 -8.51 5.62 -1.86
C LEU A 115 -7.41 4.56 -2.04
N LEU A 116 -7.08 3.79 -0.98
CA LEU A 116 -6.16 2.65 -1.11
C LEU A 116 -6.74 1.54 -2.00
N THR A 117 -8.03 1.28 -1.86
CA THR A 117 -8.76 0.31 -2.70
C THR A 117 -8.80 0.79 -4.14
N ASP A 118 -9.08 2.08 -4.35
CA ASP A 118 -9.08 2.71 -5.67
C ASP A 118 -7.68 2.64 -6.32
N MET A 119 -6.62 2.91 -5.56
CA MET A 119 -5.23 2.79 -6.02
C MET A 119 -4.86 1.35 -6.38
N TYR A 120 -5.41 0.36 -5.67
CA TYR A 120 -5.25 -1.05 -6.01
C TYR A 120 -5.95 -1.40 -7.33
N HIS A 121 -7.19 -0.94 -7.53
CA HIS A 121 -7.96 -1.17 -8.75
C HIS A 121 -7.50 -0.34 -9.95
N ALA A 122 -6.71 0.71 -9.75
CA ALA A 122 -6.08 1.47 -10.82
C ALA A 122 -4.88 0.76 -11.47
N HIS A 123 -4.48 -0.42 -10.94
CA HIS A 123 -3.41 -1.26 -11.49
C HIS A 123 -2.10 -0.47 -11.76
N LEU A 124 -1.76 0.44 -10.85
CA LEU A 124 -0.61 1.33 -11.02
C LEU A 124 0.72 0.55 -10.96
N THR A 125 1.69 0.99 -11.77
CA THR A 125 3.05 0.44 -11.74
C THR A 125 3.77 0.76 -10.44
N LYS A 126 4.71 -0.09 -10.09
CA LYS A 126 5.60 0.06 -8.94
C LYS A 126 7.03 -0.14 -9.40
N ASP A 127 7.94 0.56 -8.73
CA ASP A 127 9.34 0.55 -9.10
C ASP A 127 10.15 0.00 -7.94
N TYR A 128 11.09 -0.85 -8.28
CA TYR A 128 11.94 -1.53 -7.33
C TYR A 128 13.40 -1.44 -7.74
N THR A 129 14.26 -1.23 -6.75
CA THR A 129 15.66 -1.62 -6.85
C THR A 129 15.85 -2.98 -6.22
N VAL A 130 16.35 -3.95 -6.99
CA VAL A 130 16.53 -5.34 -6.57
C VAL A 130 18.01 -5.70 -6.67
N ARG A 131 18.61 -6.12 -5.56
CA ARG A 131 20.04 -6.47 -5.49
C ARG A 131 20.20 -7.99 -5.55
N GLY A 132 20.94 -8.46 -6.55
CA GLY A 132 21.30 -9.86 -6.73
C GLY A 132 22.75 -10.14 -6.34
N LEU A 133 23.00 -11.38 -5.93
CA LEU A 133 24.33 -11.92 -5.65
C LEU A 133 24.52 -13.22 -6.46
N LEU A 134 25.51 -13.22 -7.35
CA LEU A 134 25.88 -14.35 -8.21
C LEU A 134 26.67 -15.42 -7.44
N GLY A 135 26.67 -16.64 -7.98
CA GLY A 135 27.43 -17.78 -7.44
C GLY A 135 26.83 -18.46 -6.21
N LYS A 136 25.61 -18.08 -5.81
CA LYS A 136 24.92 -18.64 -4.63
C LYS A 136 23.47 -18.95 -4.99
N ALA A 137 22.97 -20.11 -4.56
CA ALA A 137 21.56 -20.46 -4.56
C ALA A 137 21.09 -20.85 -3.16
N THR A 138 19.86 -20.47 -2.82
CA THR A 138 19.17 -20.86 -1.58
C THR A 138 17.77 -21.38 -1.88
N ASP A 139 17.19 -22.08 -0.92
CA ASP A 139 15.87 -22.73 -1.03
C ASP A 139 14.70 -21.75 -1.18
N ASP A 140 14.84 -20.53 -0.67
CA ASP A 140 13.82 -19.48 -0.70
C ASP A 140 14.20 -18.25 -1.55
N PHE A 141 15.30 -18.34 -2.30
CA PHE A 141 15.89 -17.30 -3.13
C PHE A 141 16.37 -16.05 -2.36
N ARG A 142 16.42 -16.11 -1.03
CA ARG A 142 16.95 -15.03 -0.19
C ARG A 142 18.40 -15.28 0.15
N GLU A 143 19.16 -14.21 0.34
CA GLU A 143 20.56 -14.32 0.76
C GLU A 143 20.73 -15.08 2.10
N ASP A 144 19.79 -14.91 3.04
CA ASP A 144 19.78 -15.55 4.36
C ASP A 144 19.10 -16.92 4.39
N GLY A 145 18.64 -17.43 3.24
CA GLY A 145 18.05 -18.76 3.10
C GLY A 145 19.07 -19.89 3.27
N ARG A 146 18.58 -21.14 3.32
CA ARG A 146 19.45 -22.31 3.42
C ARG A 146 20.19 -22.48 2.11
N LEU A 147 21.52 -22.56 2.17
CA LEU A 147 22.37 -22.78 1.00
C LEU A 147 22.01 -24.11 0.32
N VAL A 148 21.74 -24.04 -0.99
CA VAL A 148 21.46 -25.19 -1.85
C VAL A 148 22.66 -25.47 -2.75
N GLU A 149 23.23 -24.43 -3.36
CA GLU A 149 24.30 -24.59 -4.35
C GLU A 149 25.23 -23.38 -4.38
N LYS A 150 26.50 -23.61 -4.72
CA LYS A 150 27.47 -22.58 -5.09
C LYS A 150 28.02 -22.85 -6.47
N THR A 151 28.13 -21.81 -7.28
CA THR A 151 28.63 -21.90 -8.66
C THR A 151 29.65 -20.80 -8.94
N THR A 152 30.46 -20.98 -9.98
CA THR A 152 31.35 -19.93 -10.47
C THR A 152 30.56 -18.90 -11.27
N TYR A 153 31.10 -17.68 -11.36
CA TYR A 153 30.47 -16.56 -12.07
C TYR A 153 31.47 -15.72 -12.87
N ASP A 154 32.73 -16.16 -13.00
CA ASP A 154 33.78 -15.42 -13.73
C ASP A 154 33.44 -15.21 -15.21
N HIS A 155 32.60 -16.08 -15.78
CA HIS A 155 32.12 -15.97 -17.16
C HIS A 155 30.97 -14.96 -17.34
N VAL A 156 30.42 -14.41 -16.26
CA VAL A 156 29.28 -13.49 -16.28
C VAL A 156 29.78 -12.07 -16.54
N THR A 157 29.33 -11.47 -17.64
CA THR A 157 29.68 -10.09 -18.01
C THR A 157 28.45 -9.20 -18.03
N ARG A 158 28.67 -7.89 -17.99
CA ARG A 158 27.60 -6.88 -18.07
C ARG A 158 26.75 -7.06 -19.33
N GLU A 159 27.40 -7.34 -20.47
CA GLU A 159 26.73 -7.50 -21.76
C GLU A 159 25.85 -8.75 -21.78
N LYS A 160 26.27 -9.85 -21.14
CA LYS A 160 25.44 -11.06 -21.02
C LYS A 160 24.21 -10.80 -20.16
N LEU A 161 24.37 -10.08 -19.05
CA LEU A 161 23.25 -9.68 -18.20
C LEU A 161 22.27 -8.81 -18.98
N ASP A 162 22.74 -7.75 -19.64
CA ASP A 162 21.87 -6.83 -20.40
C ASP A 162 21.11 -7.54 -21.53
N ARG A 163 21.72 -8.54 -22.20
CA ARG A 163 21.03 -9.37 -23.20
C ARG A 163 19.87 -10.16 -22.60
N ILE A 164 20.07 -10.78 -21.43
CA ILE A 164 19.02 -11.54 -20.74
C ILE A 164 17.90 -10.61 -20.27
N LEU A 165 18.26 -9.44 -19.72
CA LEU A 165 17.27 -8.44 -19.32
C LEU A 165 16.41 -7.98 -20.51
N ALA A 166 17.00 -7.81 -21.70
CA ALA A 166 16.26 -7.47 -22.91
C ALA A 166 15.28 -8.58 -23.33
N VAL A 167 15.68 -9.86 -23.22
CA VAL A 167 14.79 -11.01 -23.51
C VAL A 167 13.64 -11.06 -22.51
N ILE A 168 13.91 -10.90 -21.21
CA ILE A 168 12.89 -10.85 -20.16
C ILE A 168 11.91 -9.70 -20.44
N GLN A 169 12.41 -8.51 -20.74
CA GLN A 169 11.58 -7.35 -21.05
C GLN A 169 10.67 -7.61 -22.27
N GLY A 170 11.21 -8.17 -23.35
CA GLY A 170 10.42 -8.51 -24.54
C GLY A 170 9.32 -9.55 -24.26
N SER A 171 9.64 -10.58 -23.46
CA SER A 171 8.67 -11.60 -23.03
C SER A 171 7.52 -11.00 -22.21
N HIS A 172 7.83 -10.12 -21.25
CA HIS A 172 6.82 -9.46 -20.43
C HIS A 172 6.02 -8.40 -21.19
N GLN A 173 6.60 -7.74 -22.20
CA GLN A 173 5.86 -6.85 -23.09
C GLN A 173 4.79 -7.62 -23.88
N LYS A 174 5.13 -8.80 -24.40
CA LYS A 174 4.16 -9.69 -25.06
C LYS A 174 3.06 -10.13 -24.08
N ALA A 175 3.43 -10.55 -22.88
CA ALA A 175 2.47 -10.93 -21.85
C ALA A 175 1.54 -9.77 -21.47
N LEU A 176 2.07 -8.54 -21.36
CA LEU A 176 1.29 -7.35 -21.03
C LEU A 176 0.17 -7.10 -22.05
N VAL A 177 0.48 -7.23 -23.35
CA VAL A 177 -0.54 -7.16 -24.41
C VAL A 177 -1.59 -8.25 -24.23
N THR A 178 -1.16 -9.50 -24.07
CA THR A 178 -2.07 -10.66 -23.93
C THR A 178 -3.02 -10.51 -22.74
N TYR A 179 -2.52 -10.10 -21.58
CA TYR A 179 -3.35 -9.96 -20.37
C TYR A 179 -4.21 -8.70 -20.34
N SER A 180 -3.92 -7.72 -21.20
CA SER A 180 -4.72 -6.50 -21.30
C SER A 180 -5.93 -6.67 -22.22
N ASN A 181 -6.15 -7.88 -22.78
CA ASN A 181 -7.21 -8.17 -23.75
C ASN A 181 -7.27 -7.16 -24.92
N LEU A 182 -6.13 -6.57 -25.27
CA LEU A 182 -6.05 -5.61 -26.36
C LEU A 182 -5.90 -6.34 -27.67
N ASP A 183 -6.83 -6.10 -28.59
CA ASP A 183 -6.60 -6.44 -29.99
C ASP A 183 -5.65 -5.40 -30.59
N LEU A 184 -4.39 -5.80 -30.78
CA LEU A 184 -3.34 -4.97 -31.38
C LEU A 184 -3.67 -4.49 -32.80
N GLN A 185 -4.66 -5.08 -33.46
CA GLN A 185 -5.13 -4.63 -34.78
C GLN A 185 -6.02 -3.37 -34.70
N THR A 186 -6.38 -2.93 -33.51
CA THR A 186 -7.22 -1.75 -33.31
C THR A 186 -6.39 -0.47 -33.14
N GLN A 187 -6.91 0.63 -33.67
CA GLN A 187 -6.34 1.96 -33.49
C GLN A 187 -6.28 2.35 -31.99
N GLU A 188 -7.26 1.91 -31.20
CA GLU A 188 -7.32 2.17 -29.76
C GLU A 188 -6.16 1.49 -29.01
N ALA A 189 -5.84 0.23 -29.34
CA ALA A 189 -4.69 -0.46 -28.78
C ALA A 189 -3.37 0.23 -29.14
N TYR A 190 -3.24 0.72 -30.38
CA TYR A 190 -2.08 1.52 -30.80
C TYR A 190 -1.96 2.82 -29.99
N GLU A 191 -3.06 3.56 -29.82
CA GLU A 191 -3.07 4.77 -29.02
C GLU A 191 -2.71 4.53 -27.56
N MET A 192 -3.22 3.45 -26.95
CA MET A 192 -2.87 3.06 -25.59
C MET A 192 -1.40 2.64 -25.46
N ALA A 193 -0.86 1.96 -26.47
CA ALA A 193 0.56 1.61 -26.53
C ALA A 193 1.45 2.86 -26.56
N VAL A 194 1.11 3.83 -27.43
CA VAL A 194 1.85 5.10 -27.56
C VAL A 194 1.74 5.94 -26.28
N LYS A 195 0.57 5.94 -25.63
CA LYS A 195 0.35 6.66 -24.36
C LYS A 195 0.95 5.94 -23.13
N GLY A 196 1.45 4.71 -23.28
CA GLY A 196 2.00 3.90 -22.18
C GLY A 196 0.94 3.44 -21.17
N LEU A 197 -0.32 3.29 -21.62
CA LEU A 197 -1.48 2.99 -20.77
C LEU A 197 -1.93 1.52 -20.82
N ILE A 198 -1.17 0.63 -21.47
CA ILE A 198 -1.49 -0.79 -21.51
C ILE A 198 -1.37 -1.38 -20.10
N ARG A 199 -2.50 -1.76 -19.50
CA ARG A 199 -2.56 -2.38 -18.18
C ARG A 199 -3.63 -3.47 -18.15
N PRO A 200 -3.35 -4.63 -17.55
CA PRO A 200 -4.36 -5.64 -17.35
C PRO A 200 -5.31 -5.19 -16.23
N MET A 201 -6.59 -5.07 -16.57
CA MET A 201 -7.65 -4.82 -15.59
C MET A 201 -8.11 -6.10 -14.87
N ASN A 202 -7.66 -7.25 -15.38
CA ASN A 202 -7.97 -8.57 -14.84
C ASN A 202 -6.78 -9.18 -14.10
N LYS A 203 -7.03 -10.27 -13.37
CA LYS A 203 -5.98 -11.02 -12.68
C LYS A 203 -4.91 -11.49 -13.67
N SER A 204 -3.69 -11.01 -13.49
CA SER A 204 -2.52 -11.41 -14.29
C SER A 204 -1.38 -11.88 -13.38
N PRO A 205 -0.38 -12.61 -13.92
CA PRO A 205 0.89 -12.78 -13.23
C PRO A 205 1.61 -11.42 -13.07
N MET A 206 2.77 -11.44 -12.39
CA MET A 206 3.68 -10.29 -12.38
C MET A 206 4.05 -9.90 -13.82
N LEU A 207 3.88 -8.62 -14.15
CA LEU A 207 4.25 -8.08 -15.45
C LEU A 207 5.31 -7.01 -15.27
N ILE A 208 6.44 -7.18 -15.95
CA ILE A 208 7.56 -6.24 -15.95
C ILE A 208 7.38 -5.31 -17.15
N THR A 209 7.18 -4.02 -16.90
CA THR A 209 7.08 -3.00 -17.95
C THR A 209 8.46 -2.44 -18.33
N GLY A 210 9.44 -2.57 -17.44
CA GLY A 210 10.81 -2.17 -17.72
C GLY A 210 11.78 -2.81 -16.74
N VAL A 211 12.96 -3.20 -17.24
CA VAL A 211 14.03 -3.73 -16.40
C VAL A 211 15.38 -3.31 -16.95
N ARG A 212 16.29 -2.86 -16.08
CA ARG A 212 17.66 -2.52 -16.45
C ARG A 212 18.64 -2.74 -15.32
N CYS A 213 19.91 -2.95 -15.66
CA CYS A 213 20.99 -3.02 -14.68
C CYS A 213 21.52 -1.60 -14.37
N LEU A 214 21.44 -1.20 -13.10
CA LEU A 214 21.98 0.07 -12.59
C LEU A 214 23.46 -0.04 -12.26
N HIS A 215 23.85 -1.14 -11.63
CA HIS A 215 25.21 -1.38 -11.16
C HIS A 215 25.57 -2.85 -11.34
N PHE A 216 26.80 -3.10 -11.78
CA PHE A 216 27.32 -4.44 -12.01
C PHE A 216 28.77 -4.51 -11.55
N ALA A 217 28.99 -5.16 -10.41
CA ALA A 217 30.29 -5.40 -9.82
C ALA A 217 30.26 -6.82 -9.19
N PRO A 218 30.48 -7.87 -10.00
CA PRO A 218 30.37 -9.26 -9.55
C PRO A 218 31.12 -9.52 -8.24
N PRO A 219 30.55 -10.31 -7.31
CA PRO A 219 29.32 -11.10 -7.50
C PRO A 219 28.02 -10.29 -7.43
N GLU A 220 28.06 -8.98 -7.21
CA GLU A 220 26.87 -8.17 -6.99
C GLU A 220 26.37 -7.47 -8.25
N PHE A 221 25.06 -7.37 -8.36
CA PHE A 221 24.41 -6.53 -9.35
C PHE A 221 23.14 -5.90 -8.80
N LEU A 222 22.79 -4.73 -9.32
CA LEU A 222 21.61 -3.98 -8.95
C LEU A 222 20.72 -3.78 -10.17
N LEU A 223 19.47 -4.22 -10.07
CA LEU A 223 18.45 -4.02 -11.09
C LEU A 223 17.49 -2.92 -10.66
N GLU A 224 17.05 -2.12 -11.63
CA GLU A 224 15.80 -1.37 -11.54
C GLU A 224 14.73 -2.18 -12.27
N VAL A 225 13.60 -2.42 -11.62
CA VAL A 225 12.47 -3.18 -12.14
C VAL A 225 11.21 -2.35 -11.96
N GLN A 226 10.56 -2.01 -13.08
CA GLN A 226 9.22 -1.45 -13.10
C GLN A 226 8.23 -2.57 -13.42
N CYS A 227 7.26 -2.78 -12.54
CA CYS A 227 6.32 -3.89 -12.70
C CYS A 227 4.94 -3.58 -12.09
N MET A 228 4.01 -4.51 -12.31
CA MET A 228 2.67 -4.53 -11.74
C MET A 228 2.30 -5.97 -11.36
N HIS A 229 1.34 -6.09 -10.43
CA HIS A 229 0.84 -7.37 -9.90
C HIS A 229 1.92 -8.28 -9.31
N GLU A 230 3.00 -7.66 -8.84
CA GLU A 230 4.15 -8.33 -8.29
C GLU A 230 3.98 -8.68 -6.81
N THR A 231 4.79 -9.62 -6.38
CA THR A 231 5.05 -9.94 -4.98
C THR A 231 6.55 -9.90 -4.74
N GLN A 232 6.97 -9.71 -3.50
CA GLN A 232 8.40 -9.72 -3.17
C GLN A 232 9.03 -11.08 -3.47
N LYS A 233 8.27 -12.18 -3.32
CA LYS A 233 8.74 -13.52 -3.71
C LYS A 233 9.01 -13.63 -5.21
N GLN A 234 8.16 -13.05 -6.06
CA GLN A 234 8.37 -13.05 -7.51
C GLN A 234 9.58 -12.21 -7.92
N LEU A 235 9.80 -11.06 -7.29
CA LEU A 235 11.01 -10.26 -7.53
C LEU A 235 12.30 -11.02 -7.15
N ARG A 236 12.27 -11.79 -6.06
CA ARG A 236 13.42 -12.66 -5.69
C ARG A 236 13.63 -13.80 -6.68
N ARG A 237 12.53 -14.42 -7.11
CA ARG A 237 12.56 -15.49 -8.12
C ARG A 237 13.11 -14.99 -9.45
N LEU A 238 12.79 -13.75 -9.86
CA LEU A 238 13.35 -13.13 -11.06
C LEU A 238 14.89 -13.09 -11.02
N VAL A 239 15.48 -12.72 -9.88
CA VAL A 239 16.94 -12.73 -9.69
C VAL A 239 17.51 -14.12 -9.87
N HIS A 240 16.85 -15.13 -9.29
CA HIS A 240 17.25 -16.53 -9.43
C HIS A 240 17.20 -17.00 -10.90
N GLU A 241 16.10 -16.71 -11.60
CA GLU A 241 15.92 -17.05 -13.03
C GLU A 241 16.98 -16.38 -13.91
N ILE A 242 17.33 -15.11 -13.64
CA ILE A 242 18.44 -14.41 -14.32
C ILE A 242 19.77 -15.15 -14.10
N GLY A 243 20.04 -15.64 -12.89
CA GLY A 243 21.23 -16.44 -12.60
C GLY A 243 21.30 -17.70 -13.47
N LEU A 244 20.19 -18.44 -13.57
CA LEU A 244 20.11 -19.66 -14.38
C LEU A 244 20.35 -19.39 -15.87
N GLU A 245 19.77 -18.31 -16.41
CA GLU A 245 19.99 -17.90 -17.81
C GLU A 245 21.45 -17.51 -18.07
N LEU A 246 22.12 -16.91 -17.07
CA LEU A 246 23.56 -16.61 -17.09
C LEU A 246 24.46 -17.84 -16.90
N LYS A 247 23.89 -19.04 -16.79
CA LYS A 247 24.62 -20.30 -16.50
C LYS A 247 25.41 -20.21 -15.19
N THR A 248 24.81 -19.61 -14.17
CA THR A 248 25.31 -19.56 -12.80
C THR A 248 24.11 -19.67 -11.85
N THR A 249 24.30 -19.39 -10.57
CA THR A 249 23.21 -19.24 -9.61
C THR A 249 23.18 -17.82 -9.06
N ALA A 250 22.00 -17.37 -8.63
CA ALA A 250 21.87 -16.08 -7.97
C ALA A 250 20.80 -16.12 -6.86
N VAL A 251 21.02 -15.30 -5.84
CA VAL A 251 20.04 -15.01 -4.78
C VAL A 251 19.77 -13.51 -4.70
N CYS A 252 18.58 -13.16 -4.23
CA CYS A 252 18.23 -11.78 -3.97
C CYS A 252 18.61 -11.40 -2.53
N SER A 253 19.48 -10.41 -2.40
CA SER A 253 19.87 -9.87 -1.09
C SER A 253 18.89 -8.80 -0.61
N HIS A 254 18.48 -7.89 -1.49
CA HIS A 254 17.63 -6.75 -1.12
C HIS A 254 16.55 -6.47 -2.15
N VAL A 255 15.34 -6.17 -1.66
CA VAL A 255 14.24 -5.62 -2.45
C VAL A 255 13.84 -4.29 -1.83
N ARG A 256 13.97 -3.19 -2.57
CA ARG A 256 13.56 -1.87 -2.12
C ARG A 256 12.57 -1.28 -3.12
N ARG A 257 11.34 -1.00 -2.67
CA ARG A 257 10.34 -0.29 -3.46
C ARG A 257 10.66 1.20 -3.49
N THR A 258 11.05 1.72 -4.64
CA THR A 258 11.36 3.14 -4.83
C THR A 258 10.14 3.96 -5.22
N ARG A 259 9.10 3.32 -5.78
CA ARG A 259 7.83 3.97 -6.12
C ARG A 259 6.65 3.01 -5.95
N ASP A 260 5.54 3.50 -5.43
CA ASP A 260 4.23 2.84 -5.43
C ASP A 260 3.19 3.75 -6.07
N GLY A 261 2.87 3.48 -7.35
CA GLY A 261 2.05 4.37 -8.16
C GLY A 261 2.69 5.74 -8.31
N PHE A 262 2.05 6.75 -7.72
CA PHE A 262 2.51 8.15 -7.75
C PHE A 262 3.24 8.58 -6.47
N PHE A 263 3.42 7.68 -5.50
CA PHE A 263 4.26 7.92 -4.33
C PHE A 263 5.67 7.42 -4.57
N THR A 264 6.65 8.29 -4.40
CA THR A 264 8.08 8.01 -4.55
C THR A 264 8.80 8.00 -3.20
N LEU A 265 10.10 7.75 -3.20
CA LEU A 265 10.94 7.87 -2.00
C LEU A 265 10.95 9.30 -1.43
N GLU A 266 10.77 10.33 -2.27
CA GLU A 266 10.77 11.72 -1.81
C GLU A 266 9.52 12.06 -1.00
N ASP A 267 8.40 11.38 -1.30
CA ASP A 267 7.15 11.53 -0.55
C ASP A 267 7.14 10.72 0.76
N ALA A 268 8.09 9.79 0.92
CA ALA A 268 8.04 8.78 1.96
C ALA A 268 8.58 9.32 3.30
N LEU A 269 7.68 9.59 4.25
CA LEU A 269 8.03 10.07 5.58
C LEU A 269 8.94 9.08 6.32
N LEU A 270 10.08 9.59 6.81
CA LEU A 270 10.99 8.84 7.68
C LEU A 270 10.38 8.65 9.07
N ARG A 271 10.92 7.72 9.85
CA ARG A 271 10.41 7.40 11.20
C ARG A 271 10.31 8.61 12.13
N THR A 272 11.22 9.56 11.99
CA THR A 272 11.23 10.81 12.77
C THR A 272 10.08 11.75 12.43
N GLN A 273 9.43 11.55 11.29
CA GLN A 273 8.33 12.37 10.75
C GLN A 273 6.98 11.64 10.81
N TRP A 274 6.86 10.56 11.58
CA TRP A 274 5.58 9.86 11.77
C TRP A 274 4.69 10.55 12.82
N ASP A 275 4.79 11.87 12.94
CA ASP A 275 3.98 12.68 13.85
C ASP A 275 2.75 13.28 13.13
N LEU A 276 1.83 13.83 13.93
CA LEU A 276 0.57 14.38 13.45
C LEU A 276 0.74 15.47 12.39
N HIS A 277 1.68 16.40 12.58
CA HIS A 277 1.81 17.56 11.71
C HIS A 277 2.39 17.15 10.36
N SER A 278 3.49 16.40 10.38
CA SER A 278 4.14 15.89 9.17
C SER A 278 3.19 15.05 8.31
N ILE A 279 2.36 14.20 8.94
CA ILE A 279 1.39 13.37 8.21
C ILE A 279 0.25 14.21 7.63
N GLN A 280 -0.27 15.20 8.36
CA GLN A 280 -1.30 16.11 7.84
C GLN A 280 -0.79 16.88 6.62
N ASP A 281 0.43 17.39 6.69
CA ASP A 281 1.03 18.14 5.59
C ASP A 281 1.27 17.23 4.38
N ALA A 282 1.79 16.01 4.60
CA ALA A 282 1.98 15.04 3.53
C ALA A 282 0.65 14.66 2.84
N ILE A 283 -0.43 14.48 3.60
CA ILE A 283 -1.77 14.22 3.04
C ILE A 283 -2.22 15.41 2.18
N GLN A 284 -2.06 16.64 2.66
CA GLN A 284 -2.48 17.84 1.93
C GLN A 284 -1.70 18.04 0.64
N VAL A 285 -0.38 17.84 0.67
CA VAL A 285 0.49 17.93 -0.51
C VAL A 285 0.15 16.84 -1.53
N ALA A 286 -0.13 15.61 -1.07
CA ALA A 286 -0.42 14.50 -1.97
C ALA A 286 -1.85 14.53 -2.57
N ALA A 287 -2.82 15.13 -1.87
CA ALA A 287 -4.24 15.12 -2.23
C ALA A 287 -4.55 15.50 -3.70
N PRO A 288 -4.05 16.62 -4.27
CA PRO A 288 -4.35 16.96 -5.66
C PRO A 288 -3.80 15.94 -6.66
N ARG A 289 -2.60 15.40 -6.39
CA ARG A 289 -1.96 14.38 -7.25
C ARG A 289 -2.70 13.05 -7.18
N VAL A 290 -3.15 12.65 -5.99
CA VAL A 290 -3.99 11.45 -5.77
C VAL A 290 -5.28 11.57 -6.58
N ALA A 291 -5.98 12.71 -6.47
CA ALA A 291 -7.25 12.92 -7.15
C ALA A 291 -7.11 12.86 -8.68
N ALA A 292 -6.12 13.59 -9.24
CA ALA A 292 -5.86 13.61 -10.68
C ALA A 292 -5.51 12.22 -11.23
N GLU A 293 -4.68 11.45 -10.52
CA GLU A 293 -4.26 10.14 -10.99
C GLU A 293 -5.40 9.11 -10.89
N LEU A 294 -6.18 9.11 -9.81
CA LEU A 294 -7.33 8.22 -9.71
C LEU A 294 -8.43 8.54 -10.73
N GLU A 295 -8.71 9.83 -10.97
CA GLU A 295 -9.66 10.25 -12.00
C GLU A 295 -9.25 9.78 -13.40
N LYS A 296 -7.96 9.94 -13.73
CA LYS A 296 -7.39 9.49 -15.00
C LYS A 296 -7.51 7.98 -15.17
N ASN A 297 -7.14 7.19 -14.16
CA ASN A 297 -7.02 5.74 -14.30
C ASN A 297 -8.34 4.98 -14.08
N LEU A 298 -9.27 5.49 -13.25
CA LEU A 298 -10.55 4.81 -13.01
C LEU A 298 -11.59 5.08 -14.11
N ARG A 299 -11.57 6.25 -14.76
CA ARG A 299 -12.46 6.54 -15.90
C ARG A 299 -12.20 5.61 -17.09
N LEU A 300 -10.94 5.22 -17.30
CA LEU A 300 -10.54 4.30 -18.35
C LEU A 300 -11.08 2.88 -18.13
N GLY A 301 -11.20 2.43 -16.87
CA GLY A 301 -11.74 1.10 -16.54
C GLY A 301 -13.24 0.93 -16.83
N LEU A 302 -14.01 2.02 -16.83
CA LEU A 302 -15.45 2.02 -17.13
C LEU A 302 -15.74 2.09 -18.64
N GLY A 303 -14.86 2.70 -19.44
CA GLY A 303 -15.02 2.82 -20.89
C GLY A 303 -14.96 1.47 -21.62
N THR A 304 -14.15 0.53 -21.12
CA THR A 304 -14.02 -0.83 -21.68
C THR A 304 -15.16 -1.79 -21.32
N GLN A 305 -16.06 -1.43 -20.39
CA GLN A 305 -17.20 -2.28 -20.01
C GLN A 305 -18.47 -2.05 -20.84
N GLN A 306 -18.51 -1.06 -21.75
CA GLN A 306 -19.75 -0.66 -22.43
C GLN A 306 -19.89 -1.05 -23.90
N LEU A 307 -18.94 -1.80 -24.49
CA LEU A 307 -19.10 -2.30 -25.86
C LEU A 307 -19.62 -3.74 -25.90
N HIS A 308 -20.84 -3.94 -25.40
CA HIS A 308 -21.67 -5.04 -25.88
C HIS A 308 -23.18 -4.71 -25.82
N GLY A 309 -23.76 -4.53 -27.01
CA GLY A 309 -25.18 -4.77 -27.32
C GLY A 309 -25.77 -3.77 -28.32
N PRO A 310 -26.80 -4.13 -29.13
CA PRO A 310 -27.50 -5.42 -29.24
C PRO A 310 -27.64 -5.96 -30.68
N GLY A 311 -27.73 -7.28 -30.84
CA GLY A 311 -28.13 -7.96 -32.08
C GLY A 311 -29.06 -9.14 -31.76
N TRP A 312 -30.30 -9.04 -32.22
CA TRP A 312 -31.43 -9.92 -31.94
C TRP A 312 -31.47 -11.22 -32.78
N HIS A 313 -32.32 -12.14 -32.30
CA HIS A 313 -32.94 -13.36 -32.88
C HIS A 313 -32.47 -14.66 -32.22
N GLY A 314 -33.33 -15.56 -31.71
CA GLY A 314 -34.78 -15.67 -31.64
C GLY A 314 -35.12 -17.08 -31.11
N ASP A 315 -36.16 -17.16 -30.28
CA ASP A 315 -37.02 -18.30 -29.91
C ASP A 315 -36.47 -19.75 -29.92
N ASN A 316 -36.53 -20.46 -28.78
CA ASN A 316 -37.62 -21.41 -28.50
C ASN A 316 -37.53 -22.10 -27.11
N GLU A 317 -38.71 -22.26 -26.51
CA GLU A 317 -39.24 -23.27 -25.55
C GLU A 317 -38.30 -24.14 -24.67
N GLY A 318 -38.64 -24.23 -23.36
CA GLY A 318 -37.95 -25.00 -22.29
C GLY A 318 -38.20 -26.52 -22.29
N PRO A 319 -38.24 -27.24 -21.14
CA PRO A 319 -37.81 -26.94 -19.76
C PRO A 319 -36.66 -27.87 -19.26
N SER A 320 -36.14 -27.59 -18.05
CA SER A 320 -35.17 -28.43 -17.31
C SER A 320 -35.60 -29.89 -17.11
N PRO A 321 -34.61 -30.78 -16.90
CA PRO A 321 -34.70 -31.65 -15.73
C PRO A 321 -33.40 -31.73 -14.92
N ALA A 322 -33.60 -31.96 -13.62
CA ALA A 322 -32.62 -32.49 -12.69
C ALA A 322 -32.24 -33.94 -13.04
N LEU A 323 -31.04 -34.38 -12.65
CA LEU A 323 -30.65 -35.73 -12.17
C LEU A 323 -29.11 -35.69 -11.98
N GLU A 324 -28.59 -35.80 -10.77
CA GLU A 324 -28.34 -37.01 -9.97
C GLU A 324 -26.84 -37.36 -9.92
N SER A 325 -26.43 -37.56 -8.68
CA SER A 325 -25.19 -38.10 -8.14
C SER A 325 -24.76 -39.42 -8.79
N TRP A 326 -23.47 -39.55 -9.11
CA TRP A 326 -22.80 -40.84 -9.19
C TRP A 326 -21.51 -40.84 -8.35
N THR A 327 -21.54 -41.75 -7.37
CA THR A 327 -20.42 -42.32 -6.63
C THR A 327 -19.48 -43.09 -7.55
N ALA A 328 -18.18 -43.06 -7.26
CA ALA A 328 -17.26 -44.13 -7.66
C ALA A 328 -16.25 -44.36 -6.54
N GLY A 329 -16.34 -45.54 -5.91
CA GLY A 329 -15.27 -46.15 -5.13
C GLY A 329 -14.37 -46.97 -6.06
N GLY A 330 -13.10 -47.03 -5.67
CA GLY A 330 -12.01 -47.73 -6.34
C GLY A 330 -10.69 -47.20 -5.83
#